data_AF-A0A2N6NT00-F1
#
_entry.id   AF-A0A2N6NT00-F1
#
_cell.length_a   1.000
_cell.length_b   1.000
_cell.length_c   1.000
_cell.angle_alpha   90.00
_cell.angle_beta   90.00
_cell.angle_gamma   90.00
#
_symmetry.space_group_name_H-M   'P 1'
#
loop_
_entity.id
_entity.type
_entity.pdbx_description
1 polymer ?
#
loop_
_entity_poly.entity_id
_entity_poly.type
_entity_poly.pdbx_seq_one_letter_code
_entity_poly.pdbx_strand_id
1 'polypeptide(L)'
;METAQQKIERARARRETGLAKVEPKLAALPAQLPRRSLELPSSVLTAREIELTEKYDVIELLAILKSREVSVEEVTRAFLRRAAVAHAAASPI
;
A
#
# COMPACT_ATOMS: atom_id res chain seq x y z
N MET A 1 30.22 -13.71 11.31
CA MET A 1 29.31 -14.08 10.21
C MET A 1 27.89 -14.10 10.77
N GLU A 2 26.96 -13.40 10.13
CA GLU A 2 25.55 -13.37 10.55
C GLU A 2 24.84 -14.67 10.09
N THR A 3 24.04 -15.29 10.97
CA THR A 3 23.32 -16.53 10.66
C THR A 3 22.17 -16.29 9.68
N ALA A 4 21.67 -17.34 9.03
CA ALA A 4 20.51 -17.24 8.15
C ALA A 4 19.28 -16.68 8.89
N GLN A 5 19.07 -17.12 10.14
CA GLN A 5 17.97 -16.64 10.97
C GLN A 5 18.09 -15.13 11.24
N GLN A 6 19.28 -14.65 11.61
CA GLN A 6 19.52 -13.24 11.85
C GLN A 6 19.25 -12.38 10.61
N LYS A 7 19.63 -12.88 9.42
CA LYS A 7 19.33 -12.20 8.15
C LYS A 7 17.83 -12.11 7.85
N ILE A 8 17.08 -13.19 8.12
CA ILE A 8 15.62 -13.24 7.93
C ILE A 8 14.94 -12.25 8.88
N GLU A 9 15.29 -12.27 10.17
CA GLU A 9 14.69 -11.39 11.16
C GLU A 9 14.99 -9.91 10.88
N ARG A 10 16.22 -9.59 10.45
CA ARG A 10 16.55 -8.22 10.03
C ARG A 10 15.71 -7.76 8.85
N ALA A 11 15.50 -8.63 7.86
CA ALA A 11 14.65 -8.31 6.70
C ALA A 11 13.18 -8.12 7.11
N ARG A 12 12.66 -8.95 8.01
CA ARG A 12 11.31 -8.81 8.58
C ARG A 12 11.17 -7.50 9.35
N ALA A 13 12.06 -7.22 10.28
CA ALA A 13 12.02 -6.00 11.09
C ALA A 13 12.08 -4.72 10.23
N ARG A 14 12.92 -4.69 9.20
CA ARG A 14 12.99 -3.57 8.25
C ARG A 14 11.65 -3.37 7.53
N ARG A 15 10.99 -4.45 7.14
CA ARG A 15 9.68 -4.41 6.49
C ARG A 15 8.61 -3.86 7.42
N GLU A 16 8.50 -4.41 8.62
CA GLU A 16 7.53 -3.96 9.63
C GLU A 16 7.72 -2.48 9.97
N THR A 17 8.98 -2.05 10.14
CA THR A 17 9.31 -0.64 10.38
C THR A 17 8.91 0.27 9.23
N GLY A 18 8.95 -0.23 7.99
CA GLY A 18 8.50 0.50 6.80
C GLY A 18 6.97 0.60 6.75
N LEU A 19 6.27 -0.52 6.95
CA LEU A 19 4.80 -0.57 6.96
C LEU A 19 4.19 0.29 8.06
N ALA A 20 4.83 0.35 9.24
CA ALA A 20 4.38 1.17 10.36
C ALA A 20 4.39 2.68 10.07
N LYS A 21 5.07 3.14 9.00
CA LYS A 21 5.11 4.56 8.60
C LYS A 21 3.99 4.93 7.62
N VAL A 22 3.21 3.96 7.14
CA VAL A 22 2.12 4.22 6.20
C VAL A 22 0.98 4.89 6.96
N GLU A 23 0.68 6.12 6.57
CA GLU A 23 -0.36 6.95 7.18
C GLU A 23 -1.34 7.49 6.11
N PRO A 24 -2.67 7.43 6.35
CA PRO A 24 -3.32 6.84 7.53
C PRO A 24 -3.05 5.34 7.66
N LYS A 25 -3.15 4.79 8.87
CA LYS A 25 -3.06 3.33 9.06
C LYS A 25 -4.16 2.60 8.31
N LEU A 26 -3.85 1.43 7.77
CA LEU A 26 -4.87 0.57 7.18
C LEU A 26 -5.86 0.13 8.27
N ALA A 27 -7.15 0.11 7.95
CA ALA A 27 -8.11 -0.58 8.79
C ALA A 27 -7.68 -2.05 8.94
N ALA A 28 -8.03 -2.67 10.08
CA ALA A 28 -7.71 -4.07 10.31
C ALA A 28 -8.18 -4.90 9.12
N LEU A 29 -7.26 -5.65 8.53
CA LEU A 29 -7.57 -6.54 7.42
C LEU A 29 -8.55 -7.61 7.90
N PRO A 30 -9.41 -8.12 7.00
CA PRO A 30 -10.31 -9.21 7.35
C PRO A 30 -9.50 -10.40 7.87
N ALA A 31 -9.97 -10.99 8.98
CA ALA A 31 -9.28 -12.09 9.67
C ALA A 31 -9.04 -13.32 8.76
N GLN A 32 -9.88 -13.48 7.74
CA GLN A 32 -9.66 -14.42 6.64
C GLN A 32 -9.51 -13.62 5.36
N LEU A 33 -8.36 -13.74 4.72
CA LEU A 33 -8.15 -13.13 3.41
C LEU A 33 -9.06 -13.79 2.37
N PRO A 34 -9.68 -13.00 1.48
CA PRO A 34 -10.53 -13.57 0.43
C PRO A 34 -9.70 -14.47 -0.47
N ARG A 35 -10.33 -15.52 -1.02
CA ARG A 35 -9.70 -16.43 -1.98
C ARG A 35 -9.14 -15.71 -3.22
N ARG A 36 -9.71 -14.55 -3.54
CA ARG A 36 -9.22 -13.62 -4.57
C ARG A 36 -8.89 -12.28 -3.91
N SER A 37 -7.62 -11.93 -3.88
CA SER A 37 -7.14 -10.68 -3.28
C SER A 37 -7.50 -9.42 -4.07
N LEU A 38 -8.10 -9.56 -5.26
CA LEU A 38 -8.47 -8.44 -6.14
C LEU A 38 -9.48 -7.48 -5.51
N GLU A 39 -10.37 -7.99 -4.64
CA GLU A 39 -11.42 -7.20 -3.99
C GLU A 39 -10.97 -6.59 -2.65
N LEU A 40 -9.77 -6.95 -2.17
CA LEU A 40 -9.27 -6.47 -0.90
C LEU A 40 -9.09 -4.94 -0.87
N PRO A 41 -8.54 -4.28 -1.91
CA PRO A 41 -8.37 -2.83 -1.88
C PRO A 41 -9.69 -2.07 -1.72
N SER A 42 -10.77 -2.49 -2.37
CA SER A 42 -12.09 -1.87 -2.22
C SER A 42 -12.67 -1.99 -0.81
N SER A 43 -12.22 -2.95 -0.01
CA SER A 43 -12.67 -3.11 1.39
C SER A 43 -11.87 -2.29 2.41
N VAL A 44 -10.70 -1.77 2.04
CA VAL A 44 -9.74 -1.13 2.97
C VAL A 44 -9.42 0.32 2.58
N LEU A 45 -9.36 0.60 1.29
CA LEU A 45 -9.02 1.91 0.76
C LEU A 45 -10.26 2.77 0.58
N THR A 46 -10.08 4.08 0.68
CA THR A 46 -11.15 5.03 0.36
C THR A 46 -11.40 5.09 -1.15
N ALA A 47 -12.59 5.56 -1.55
CA ALA A 47 -12.91 5.76 -2.96
C ALA A 47 -11.90 6.68 -3.67
N ARG A 48 -11.38 7.69 -2.96
CA ARG A 48 -10.36 8.60 -3.49
C ARG A 48 -9.02 7.91 -3.72
N GLU A 49 -8.61 7.04 -2.81
CA GLU A 49 -7.37 6.26 -2.97
C GLU A 49 -7.48 5.26 -4.13
N ILE A 50 -8.64 4.63 -4.29
CA ILE A 50 -8.92 3.75 -5.44
C ILE A 50 -8.86 4.56 -6.74
N GLU A 51 -9.51 5.72 -6.77
CA GLU A 51 -9.46 6.61 -7.93
C GLU A 51 -8.02 6.95 -8.32
N LEU A 52 -7.20 7.42 -7.38
CA LEU A 52 -5.82 7.81 -7.64
C LEU A 52 -4.91 6.65 -8.05
N THR A 53 -5.22 5.42 -7.64
CA THR A 53 -4.34 4.25 -7.86
C THR A 53 -4.81 3.32 -8.98
N GLU A 54 -6.03 3.48 -9.49
CA GLU A 54 -6.59 2.60 -10.52
C GLU A 54 -7.17 3.33 -11.75
N LYS A 55 -7.67 4.56 -11.61
CA LYS A 55 -8.41 5.24 -12.69
C LYS A 55 -7.49 5.89 -13.72
N TYR A 56 -6.41 6.51 -13.26
CA TYR A 56 -5.51 7.29 -14.10
C TYR A 56 -4.34 6.46 -14.58
N ASP A 57 -3.97 6.61 -15.85
CA ASP A 57 -2.65 6.22 -16.28
C ASP A 57 -1.57 7.20 -15.80
N VAL A 58 -0.30 6.88 -16.05
CA VAL A 58 0.83 7.70 -15.60
C VAL A 58 0.83 9.11 -16.22
N ILE A 59 0.41 9.26 -17.48
CA ILE A 59 0.42 10.53 -18.19
C ILE A 59 -0.71 11.42 -17.66
N GLU A 60 -1.90 10.85 -17.44
CA GLU A 60 -3.04 11.53 -16.84
C GLU A 60 -2.76 11.97 -15.41
N LEU A 61 -2.15 11.09 -14.59
CA LEU A 61 -1.78 11.41 -13.21
C LEU A 61 -0.78 12.57 -13.15
N LEU A 62 0.19 12.60 -14.07
CA LEU A 62 1.13 13.72 -14.20
C LEU A 62 0.44 15.01 -14.65
N ALA A 63 -0.57 14.93 -15.53
CA ALA A 63 -1.34 16.08 -15.96
C ALA A 63 -2.13 16.70 -14.79
N ILE A 64 -2.83 15.89 -13.99
CA ILE A 64 -3.59 16.40 -12.84
C ILE A 64 -2.66 16.90 -11.71
N LEU A 65 -1.49 16.31 -11.52
CA LEU A 65 -0.46 16.85 -10.61
C LEU A 65 0.04 18.23 -11.08
N LYS A 66 0.32 18.37 -12.39
CA LYS A 66 0.77 19.64 -12.98
C LYS A 66 -0.31 20.73 -12.87
N SER A 67 -1.57 20.36 -13.04
CA SER A 67 -2.71 21.27 -12.89
C SER A 67 -2.98 21.67 -11.42
N ARG A 68 -2.33 21.00 -10.45
CA ARG A 68 -2.55 21.14 -9.00
C ARG A 68 -3.95 20.74 -8.54
N GLU A 69 -4.68 19.95 -9.32
CA GLU A 69 -5.92 19.30 -8.88
C GLU A 69 -5.68 18.30 -7.75
N VAL A 70 -4.47 17.73 -7.69
CA VAL A 70 -4.03 16.80 -6.63
C VAL A 70 -2.64 17.17 -6.15
N SER A 71 -2.33 16.82 -4.89
CA SER A 71 -0.99 17.03 -4.34
C SER A 71 -0.10 15.79 -4.49
N VAL A 72 1.21 16.00 -4.58
CA VAL A 72 2.20 14.89 -4.58
C VAL A 72 2.07 14.05 -3.32
N GLU A 73 1.80 14.68 -2.18
CA GLU A 73 1.63 13.99 -0.90
C GLU A 73 0.40 13.08 -0.92
N GLU A 74 -0.76 13.56 -1.40
CA GLU A 74 -2.00 12.79 -1.51
C GLU A 74 -1.79 11.55 -2.40
N VAL A 75 -1.20 11.73 -3.58
CA VAL A 75 -0.89 10.63 -4.52
C VAL A 75 0.07 9.64 -3.86
N THR A 76 1.14 10.13 -3.26
CA THR A 76 2.14 9.25 -2.61
C THR A 76 1.52 8.44 -1.49
N ARG A 77 0.68 9.05 -0.63
CA ARG A 77 -0.02 8.35 0.45
C ARG A 77 -0.97 7.28 -0.08
N ALA A 78 -1.74 7.59 -1.13
CA ALA A 78 -2.64 6.64 -1.76
C ALA A 78 -1.88 5.40 -2.29
N PHE A 79 -0.77 5.61 -3.01
CA PHE A 79 0.06 4.52 -3.52
C PHE A 79 0.76 3.72 -2.41
N LEU A 80 1.23 4.36 -1.34
CA LEU A 80 1.82 3.66 -0.20
C LEU A 80 0.81 2.77 0.52
N ARG A 81 -0.41 3.27 0.72
CA ARG A 81 -1.51 2.48 1.31
C ARG A 81 -1.92 1.34 0.40
N ARG A 82 -2.01 1.57 -0.92
CA ARG A 82 -2.27 0.51 -1.90
C ARG A 82 -1.21 -0.59 -1.86
N ALA A 83 0.06 -0.21 -1.79
CA ALA A 83 1.17 -1.14 -1.68
C ALA A 83 1.11 -1.95 -0.37
N ALA A 84 0.75 -1.32 0.76
CA ALA A 84 0.58 -2.01 2.04
C ALA A 84 -0.56 -3.05 2.00
N VAL A 85 -1.69 -2.74 1.35
CA VAL A 85 -2.79 -3.71 1.15
C VAL A 85 -2.32 -4.90 0.31
N ALA A 86 -1.66 -4.63 -0.83
CA ALA A 86 -1.14 -5.68 -1.70
C ALA A 86 -0.11 -6.57 -0.97
N HIS A 87 0.75 -5.95 -0.15
CA HIS A 87 1.74 -6.65 0.64
C HIS A 87 1.09 -7.64 1.60
N ALA A 88 0.08 -7.20 2.35
CA ALA A 88 -0.60 -8.06 3.31
C ALA A 88 -1.39 -9.20 2.65
N ALA A 89 -1.86 -9.00 1.41
CA ALA A 89 -2.56 -10.03 0.66
C ALA A 89 -1.64 -11.12 0.07
N ALA A 90 -0.40 -10.77 -0.26
CA ALA A 90 0.55 -11.66 -0.95
C ALA A 90 1.59 -12.29 -0.03
N SER A 91 1.83 -11.70 1.14
CA SER A 91 2.81 -12.15 2.13
C SER A 91 2.11 -12.40 3.46
N PRO A 92 1.32 -13.48 3.60
CA PRO A 92 0.83 -13.88 4.91
C PRO A 92 2.02 -14.17 5.82
N ILE A 93 1.95 -13.65 7.05
CA ILE A 93 2.94 -13.82 8.12
C ILE A 93 3.08 -15.29 8.48
#